data_AF-A0A844WUE0-F1
#
_entry.id   AF-A0A844WUE0-F1
#
_cell.length_a   1.000
_cell.length_b   1.000
_cell.length_c   1.000
_cell.angle_alpha   90.00
_cell.angle_beta   90.00
_cell.angle_gamma   90.00
#
_symmetry.space_group_name_H-M   'P 1'
#
loop_
_entity.id
_entity.type
_entity.pdbx_description
1 polymer ?
#
loop_
_entity_poly.entity_id
_entity_poly.type
_entity_poly.pdbx_seq_one_letter_code
_entity_poly.pdbx_strand_id
1 'polypeptide(L)'
;MISIRKYFFVVVFFSNTLLANYSVYEGNIGKYKVEFYFDAFYKDDINIIYIDNRNYEPRQLNSTNKYRNDEGITFNIPDTNFGSSIIDTIVIKNIDFNEDGTIILNKTLECESKLYGSFKLDKKFGYDFKTHVNADDYNLKLKKNVEFNNVEIIQRESTKDYYFKTLISKKKGEFMQVVGINIYQKKDGNLFQTINNLKGYGFLSFTSINTNQDANFDEKDNDFYISKTTDSINDGNILDAYYSYDNNSGKFVYLNLSGRFITFDSEKKTAEKVKYCPKDYFNRVILTDLYQYTDKKKYTILNSKCKVENKSKVDYKLLLSRQCTKKERNFCMNASELLIDDYLD
;
A
#
# COMPACT_ATOMS: atom_id res chain seq x y z
N MET A 1 48.57 36.94 28.26
CA MET A 1 47.18 37.23 27.84
C MET A 1 47.02 36.76 26.41
N ILE A 2 46.51 35.55 26.20
CA ILE A 2 46.34 34.95 24.86
C ILE A 2 44.89 35.22 24.43
N SER A 3 44.75 35.96 23.33
CA SER A 3 43.47 36.30 22.69
C SER A 3 42.91 35.06 21.99
N ILE A 4 41.87 34.47 22.56
CA ILE A 4 41.10 33.39 21.92
C ILE A 4 40.09 34.05 20.97
N ARG A 5 40.39 34.02 19.68
CA ARG A 5 39.41 34.29 18.61
C ARG A 5 38.23 33.33 18.77
N LYS A 6 37.02 33.88 18.96
CA LYS A 6 35.75 33.15 18.87
C LYS A 6 35.60 32.63 17.45
N TYR A 7 35.87 31.34 17.24
CA TYR A 7 35.42 30.65 16.05
C TYR A 7 33.90 30.45 16.16
N PHE A 8 33.15 31.10 15.29
CA PHE A 8 31.75 30.79 15.05
C PHE A 8 31.72 29.43 14.32
N PHE A 9 31.44 28.35 15.04
CA PHE A 9 31.09 27.08 14.44
C PHE A 9 29.68 27.22 13.88
N VAL A 10 29.55 27.53 12.59
CA VAL A 10 28.30 27.32 11.86
C VAL A 10 28.18 25.82 11.65
N VAL A 11 27.49 25.14 12.56
CA VAL A 11 27.01 23.78 12.31
C VAL A 11 25.92 23.91 11.26
N VAL A 12 26.29 23.74 9.99
CA VAL A 12 25.32 23.52 8.92
C VAL A 12 24.72 22.14 9.18
N PHE A 13 23.58 22.09 9.86
CA PHE A 13 22.74 20.91 9.86
C PHE A 13 22.21 20.77 8.43
N PHE A 14 22.84 19.91 7.64
CA PHE A 14 22.23 19.41 6.41
C PHE A 14 20.99 18.61 6.84
N SER A 15 19.82 19.25 6.77
CA SER A 15 18.56 18.54 6.90
C SER A 15 18.40 17.67 5.65
N ASN A 16 18.66 16.37 5.79
CA ASN A 16 18.31 15.42 4.73
C ASN A 16 16.79 15.40 4.61
N THR A 17 16.28 16.07 3.58
CA THR A 17 14.86 16.03 3.21
C THR A 17 14.67 14.90 2.23
N LEU A 18 13.87 13.90 2.58
CA LEU A 18 13.42 12.88 1.66
C LEU A 18 12.27 13.47 0.84
N LEU A 19 12.34 13.37 -0.49
CA LEU A 19 11.25 13.73 -1.41
C LEU A 19 10.73 12.45 -2.06
N ALA A 20 9.50 12.06 -1.75
CA ALA A 20 8.76 11.03 -2.47
C ALA A 20 7.95 11.67 -3.59
N ASN A 21 7.98 11.11 -4.79
CA ASN A 21 7.19 11.62 -5.92
C ASN A 21 6.22 10.54 -6.39
N TYR A 22 4.92 10.78 -6.18
CA TYR A 22 3.86 10.02 -6.83
C TYR A 22 3.46 10.72 -8.11
N SER A 23 3.61 10.07 -9.27
CA SER A 23 3.20 10.67 -10.55
C SER A 23 2.52 9.66 -11.46
N VAL A 24 1.51 10.13 -12.19
CA VAL A 24 0.82 9.35 -13.21
C VAL A 24 1.07 10.00 -14.56
N TYR A 25 1.49 9.20 -15.51
CA TYR A 25 1.71 9.59 -16.89
C TYR A 25 0.86 8.75 -17.83
N GLU A 26 0.48 9.35 -18.95
CA GLU A 26 -0.20 8.65 -20.03
C GLU A 26 0.47 8.93 -21.37
N GLY A 27 0.36 8.00 -22.30
CA GLY A 27 0.82 8.19 -23.67
C GLY A 27 0.42 7.01 -24.55
N ASN A 28 1.15 6.83 -25.65
CA ASN A 28 0.98 5.69 -26.54
C ASN A 28 2.32 5.04 -26.85
N ILE A 29 2.38 3.71 -26.81
CA ILE A 29 3.51 2.92 -27.30
C ILE A 29 3.02 2.18 -28.55
N GLY A 30 3.54 2.57 -29.72
CA GLY A 30 2.96 2.16 -30.99
C GLY A 30 1.48 2.57 -31.08
N LYS A 31 0.58 1.59 -31.22
CA LYS A 31 -0.88 1.82 -31.25
C LYS A 31 -1.59 1.69 -29.90
N TYR A 32 -0.86 1.34 -28.84
CA TYR A 32 -1.45 0.98 -27.55
C TYR A 32 -1.41 2.16 -26.60
N LYS A 33 -2.55 2.47 -25.98
CA LYS A 33 -2.61 3.46 -24.90
C LYS A 33 -1.93 2.85 -23.68
N VAL A 34 -1.09 3.65 -23.01
CA VAL A 34 -0.34 3.23 -21.84
C VAL A 34 -0.48 4.21 -20.70
N GLU A 35 -0.37 3.71 -19.48
CA GLU A 35 -0.30 4.48 -18.25
C GLU A 35 0.92 4.04 -17.45
N PHE A 36 1.64 5.00 -16.88
CA PHE A 36 2.82 4.77 -16.04
C PHE A 36 2.61 5.45 -14.69
N TYR A 37 2.77 4.68 -13.62
CA TYR A 37 2.59 5.12 -12.24
C TYR A 37 3.92 5.05 -11.52
N PHE A 38 4.47 6.19 -11.15
CA PHE A 38 5.77 6.32 -10.49
C PHE A 38 5.58 6.51 -8.99
N ASP A 39 6.31 5.72 -8.22
CA ASP A 39 6.61 5.91 -6.80
C ASP A 39 8.13 5.95 -6.67
N ALA A 40 8.67 7.16 -6.63
CA ALA A 40 10.09 7.41 -6.80
C ALA A 40 10.63 8.35 -5.72
N PHE A 41 11.65 7.89 -5.00
CA PHE A 41 12.29 8.65 -3.91
C PHE A 41 13.68 9.15 -4.32
N TYR A 42 14.49 8.25 -4.87
CA TYR A 42 15.89 8.49 -5.24
C TYR A 42 16.23 7.83 -6.56
N LYS A 43 17.38 8.21 -7.14
CA LYS A 43 17.92 7.61 -8.38
C LYS A 43 17.94 6.07 -8.42
N ASP A 44 18.13 5.44 -7.26
CA ASP A 44 18.22 3.98 -7.14
C ASP A 44 16.93 3.35 -6.56
N ASP A 45 15.91 4.16 -6.31
CA ASP A 45 14.62 3.76 -5.74
C ASP A 45 13.46 4.36 -6.54
N ILE A 46 13.24 3.74 -7.70
CA ILE A 46 12.18 4.11 -8.65
C ILE A 46 11.32 2.88 -8.90
N ASN A 47 10.11 2.91 -8.37
CA ASN A 47 9.10 1.90 -8.62
C ASN A 47 8.12 2.41 -9.66
N ILE A 48 7.93 1.63 -10.73
CA ILE A 48 7.00 1.99 -11.81
C ILE A 48 6.04 0.84 -12.03
N ILE A 49 4.74 1.11 -11.95
CA ILE A 49 3.71 0.21 -12.46
C ILE A 49 3.25 0.70 -13.84
N TYR A 50 3.32 -0.20 -14.80
CA TYR A 50 2.91 0.00 -16.18
C TYR A 50 1.63 -0.79 -16.47
N ILE A 51 0.71 -0.19 -17.21
CA ILE A 51 -0.47 -0.89 -17.76
C ILE A 51 -0.73 -0.40 -19.18
N ASP A 52 -1.22 -1.29 -20.03
CA ASP A 52 -1.59 -0.99 -21.41
C ASP A 52 -2.94 -1.59 -21.79
N ASN A 53 -3.53 -1.09 -22.88
CA ASN A 53 -4.84 -1.51 -23.33
C ASN A 53 -4.88 -2.80 -24.18
N ARG A 54 -3.78 -3.58 -24.24
CA ARG A 54 -3.77 -4.89 -24.92
C ARG A 54 -4.41 -5.97 -24.07
N ASN A 55 -4.04 -6.00 -22.79
CA ASN A 55 -4.51 -7.01 -21.84
C ASN A 55 -4.81 -6.45 -20.45
N TYR A 56 -4.58 -5.15 -20.21
CA TYR A 56 -4.89 -4.49 -18.95
C TYR A 56 -4.26 -5.20 -17.73
N GLU A 57 -3.08 -5.78 -17.94
CA GLU A 57 -2.28 -6.42 -16.89
C GLU A 57 -1.34 -5.37 -16.28
N PRO A 58 -1.48 -5.02 -14.98
CA PRO A 58 -0.48 -4.23 -14.29
C PRO A 58 0.85 -4.96 -14.27
N ARG A 59 1.96 -4.24 -14.49
CA ARG A 59 3.30 -4.80 -14.48
C ARG A 59 4.26 -3.87 -13.76
N GLN A 60 4.93 -4.37 -12.74
CA GLN A 60 6.06 -3.67 -12.15
C GLN A 60 7.25 -3.74 -13.10
N LEU A 61 7.76 -2.57 -13.48
CA LEU A 61 8.96 -2.49 -14.31
C LEU A 61 10.20 -2.77 -13.47
N ASN A 62 11.09 -3.60 -14.00
CA ASN A 62 12.33 -3.96 -13.32
C ASN A 62 13.46 -3.02 -13.78
N SER A 63 13.93 -2.15 -12.88
CA SER A 63 15.11 -1.32 -13.12
C SER A 63 16.33 -2.22 -13.36
N THR A 64 17.14 -1.87 -14.36
CA THR A 64 18.43 -2.53 -14.61
C THR A 64 19.59 -1.85 -13.88
N ASN A 65 19.31 -0.86 -13.02
CA ASN A 65 20.25 -0.09 -12.19
C ASN A 65 21.44 0.52 -12.95
N LYS A 66 21.17 1.00 -14.17
CA LYS A 66 22.13 1.74 -14.98
C LYS A 66 21.60 3.15 -15.22
N TYR A 67 21.49 3.96 -14.17
CA TYR A 67 21.42 5.39 -14.42
C TYR A 67 22.78 5.85 -14.94
N ARG A 68 22.80 6.29 -16.20
CA ARG A 68 23.95 6.96 -16.81
C ARG A 68 23.46 8.33 -17.22
N ASN A 69 24.13 9.37 -16.73
CA ASN A 69 23.86 10.74 -17.14
C ASN A 69 23.80 10.77 -18.68
N ASP A 70 22.76 11.41 -19.21
CA ASP A 70 22.44 11.60 -20.64
C ASP A 70 21.80 10.40 -21.39
N GLU A 71 21.84 9.18 -20.87
CA GLU A 71 21.25 8.00 -21.55
C GLU A 71 19.83 7.65 -21.07
N GLY A 72 19.42 8.14 -19.90
CA GLY A 72 18.13 7.81 -19.26
C GLY A 72 18.21 6.54 -18.38
N ILE A 73 17.06 6.11 -17.86
CA ILE A 73 16.95 4.91 -17.01
C ILE A 73 16.31 3.78 -17.80
N THR A 74 16.98 2.63 -17.80
CA THR A 74 16.52 1.44 -18.54
C THR A 74 15.74 0.49 -17.63
N PHE A 75 14.55 0.14 -18.08
CA PHE A 75 13.62 -0.77 -17.43
C PHE A 75 13.25 -1.94 -18.34
N ASN A 76 13.11 -3.12 -17.74
CA ASN A 76 12.53 -4.27 -18.41
C ASN A 76 11.03 -4.34 -18.10
N ILE A 77 10.23 -4.61 -19.13
CA ILE A 77 8.81 -4.94 -18.98
C ILE A 77 8.70 -6.46 -18.87
N PRO A 78 8.25 -7.01 -17.74
CA PRO A 78 8.00 -8.44 -17.64
C PRO A 78 6.70 -8.83 -18.38
N ASP A 79 6.51 -10.12 -18.69
CA ASP A 79 5.27 -10.62 -19.30
C ASP A 79 4.06 -10.47 -18.37
N THR A 80 4.28 -10.75 -17.09
CA THR A 80 3.34 -10.66 -15.97
C THR A 80 3.97 -9.88 -14.82
N ASN A 81 3.18 -9.41 -13.85
CA ASN A 81 3.70 -8.59 -12.76
C ASN A 81 4.85 -9.24 -11.95
N PHE A 82 4.86 -10.57 -11.84
CA PHE A 82 5.90 -11.35 -11.13
C PHE A 82 6.68 -12.29 -12.06
N GLY A 83 6.56 -12.07 -13.36
CA GLY A 83 7.20 -12.88 -14.37
C GLY A 83 8.70 -12.61 -14.48
N SER A 84 9.47 -13.66 -14.76
CA SER A 84 10.89 -13.54 -15.07
C SER A 84 11.15 -13.27 -16.56
N SER A 85 10.16 -13.53 -17.42
CA SER A 85 10.29 -13.34 -18.87
C SER A 85 10.10 -11.88 -19.22
N ILE A 86 11.01 -11.35 -20.04
CA ILE A 86 11.00 -9.94 -20.46
C ILE A 86 10.39 -9.84 -21.85
N ILE A 87 9.34 -9.02 -21.99
CA ILE A 87 8.65 -8.80 -23.26
C ILE A 87 9.16 -7.57 -24.01
N ASP A 88 9.72 -6.59 -23.31
CA ASP A 88 10.30 -5.38 -23.91
C ASP A 88 11.28 -4.72 -22.94
N THR A 89 12.06 -3.78 -23.46
CA THR A 89 12.94 -2.89 -22.69
C THR A 89 12.59 -1.46 -23.06
N ILE A 90 12.37 -0.61 -22.05
CA ILE A 90 12.09 0.82 -22.21
C ILE A 90 13.20 1.63 -21.56
N VAL A 91 13.67 2.65 -22.26
CA VAL A 91 14.51 3.70 -21.70
C VAL A 91 13.64 4.93 -21.44
N ILE A 92 13.68 5.49 -20.23
CA ILE A 92 12.97 6.70 -19.84
C ILE A 92 13.99 7.83 -19.61
N LYS A 93 13.82 8.92 -20.34
CA LYS A 93 14.67 10.13 -20.33
C LYS A 93 13.91 11.31 -19.74
N ASN A 94 14.61 12.44 -19.57
CA ASN A 94 14.11 13.66 -18.94
C ASN A 94 13.66 13.43 -17.48
N ILE A 95 14.45 12.64 -16.74
CA ILE A 95 14.36 12.52 -15.28
C ILE A 95 15.53 13.32 -14.72
N ASP A 96 15.22 14.39 -14.00
CA ASP A 96 16.23 15.24 -13.37
C ASP A 96 16.41 14.86 -11.90
N PHE A 97 17.50 15.33 -11.29
CA PHE A 97 17.82 15.05 -9.89
C PHE A 97 18.27 16.34 -9.20
N ASN A 98 17.81 16.54 -7.97
CA ASN A 98 18.39 17.56 -7.10
C ASN A 98 19.82 17.15 -6.65
N GLU A 99 20.55 18.10 -6.06
CA GLU A 99 21.90 17.85 -5.52
C GLU A 99 21.93 16.74 -4.47
N ASP A 100 20.82 16.53 -3.74
CA ASP A 100 20.64 15.46 -2.75
C ASP A 100 20.24 14.11 -3.37
N GLY A 101 20.17 14.02 -4.70
CA GLY A 101 19.81 12.82 -5.44
C GLY A 101 18.30 12.53 -5.49
N THR A 102 17.45 13.42 -4.96
CA THR A 102 16.00 13.29 -5.05
C THR A 102 15.52 13.52 -6.48
N ILE A 103 14.53 12.75 -6.91
CA ILE A 103 14.04 12.76 -8.30
C ILE A 103 13.14 13.97 -8.57
N ILE A 104 13.28 14.52 -9.76
CA ILE A 104 12.38 15.50 -10.38
C ILE A 104 11.85 14.89 -11.67
N LEU A 105 10.57 14.52 -11.66
CA LEU A 105 9.90 14.00 -12.84
C LEU A 105 9.31 15.14 -13.68
N ASN A 106 9.78 15.31 -14.92
CA ASN A 106 9.35 16.39 -15.82
C ASN A 106 7.89 16.26 -16.27
N LYS A 107 7.30 17.35 -16.78
CA LYS A 107 5.91 17.33 -17.29
C LYS A 107 5.71 16.33 -18.42
N THR A 108 6.70 16.18 -19.28
CA THR A 108 6.72 15.20 -20.37
C THR A 108 8.02 14.41 -20.26
N LEU A 109 7.90 13.08 -20.32
CA LEU A 109 9.04 12.17 -20.40
C LEU A 109 9.22 11.72 -21.85
N GLU A 110 10.47 11.60 -22.26
CA GLU A 110 10.85 11.01 -23.53
C GLU A 110 11.23 9.57 -23.30
N CYS A 111 10.72 8.67 -24.13
CA CYS A 111 10.89 7.25 -23.92
C CYS A 111 11.26 6.55 -25.22
N GLU A 112 11.96 5.43 -25.09
CA GLU A 112 12.36 4.60 -26.21
C GLU A 112 12.09 3.13 -25.87
N SER A 113 11.18 2.51 -26.61
CA SER A 113 10.90 1.07 -26.54
C SER A 113 11.74 0.34 -27.59
N LYS A 114 12.35 -0.78 -27.21
CA LYS A 114 13.10 -1.61 -28.15
C LYS A 114 12.21 -2.19 -29.26
N LEU A 115 10.94 -2.46 -28.95
CA LEU A 115 9.98 -3.01 -29.91
C LEU A 115 9.24 -1.96 -30.74
N TYR A 116 8.93 -0.81 -30.15
CA TYR A 116 8.00 0.17 -30.75
C TYR A 116 8.63 1.52 -31.08
N GLY A 117 9.92 1.71 -30.78
CA GLY A 117 10.64 2.96 -31.03
C GLY A 117 10.31 4.05 -30.02
N SER A 118 10.56 5.30 -30.42
CA SER A 118 10.41 6.47 -29.54
C SER A 118 8.96 6.85 -29.29
N PHE A 119 8.65 7.24 -28.05
CA PHE A 119 7.35 7.75 -27.65
C PHE A 119 7.47 8.79 -26.54
N LYS A 120 6.35 9.43 -26.19
CA LYS A 120 6.28 10.43 -25.12
C LYS A 120 5.20 10.06 -24.12
N LEU A 121 5.44 10.44 -22.87
CA LEU A 121 4.52 10.29 -21.76
C LEU A 121 4.25 11.66 -21.16
N ASP A 122 2.97 12.03 -21.03
CA ASP A 122 2.56 13.31 -20.44
C ASP A 122 2.00 13.12 -19.04
N LYS A 123 2.49 13.91 -18.07
CA LYS A 123 2.05 13.87 -16.68
C LYS A 123 0.59 14.29 -16.58
N LYS A 124 -0.24 13.43 -15.98
CA LYS A 124 -1.65 13.70 -15.63
C LYS A 124 -1.83 14.05 -14.17
N PHE A 125 -1.00 13.46 -13.30
CA PHE A 125 -1.01 13.73 -11.88
C PHE A 125 0.41 13.72 -11.34
N GLY A 126 0.67 14.56 -10.34
CA GLY A 126 1.94 14.63 -9.65
C GLY A 126 1.74 15.13 -8.23
N TYR A 127 2.30 14.42 -7.26
CA TYR A 127 2.29 14.79 -5.86
C TYR A 127 3.65 14.46 -5.25
N ASP A 128 4.44 15.51 -5.01
CA ASP A 128 5.71 15.38 -4.30
C ASP A 128 5.50 15.62 -2.81
N PHE A 129 5.90 14.65 -2.01
CA PHE A 129 5.79 14.60 -0.56
C PHE A 129 7.19 14.68 0.06
N LYS A 130 7.40 15.62 0.98
CA LYS A 130 8.66 15.72 1.74
C LYS A 130 8.53 14.97 3.06
N THR A 131 9.28 13.89 3.27
CA THR A 131 9.52 13.34 4.61
C THR A 131 10.81 13.95 5.18
N HIS A 132 10.76 14.52 6.38
CA HIS A 132 11.97 14.86 7.11
C HIS A 132 12.32 13.70 8.02
N VAL A 133 13.59 13.30 8.05
CA VAL A 133 14.09 12.21 8.93
C VAL A 133 14.23 12.67 10.39
N ASN A 134 14.04 13.96 10.70
CA ASN A 134 14.12 14.46 12.07
C ASN A 134 12.71 14.61 12.68
N ALA A 135 12.51 13.99 13.84
CA ALA A 135 11.24 13.82 14.54
C ALA A 135 10.53 15.13 14.95
N ASP A 136 11.24 16.25 14.99
CA ASP A 136 10.71 17.53 15.51
C ASP A 136 9.77 18.26 14.53
N ASP A 137 9.61 17.76 13.30
CA ASP A 137 8.88 18.48 12.24
C ASP A 137 7.77 17.64 11.60
N TYR A 138 6.98 16.95 12.43
CA TYR A 138 5.76 16.24 12.01
C TYR A 138 4.82 17.14 11.15
N ASN A 139 4.84 18.45 11.43
CA ASN A 139 4.10 19.49 10.69
C ASN A 139 4.62 19.74 9.26
N LEU A 140 5.87 19.36 8.94
CA LEU A 140 6.46 19.54 7.61
C LEU A 140 5.92 18.53 6.59
N LYS A 141 5.49 17.34 7.05
CA LYS A 141 4.77 16.34 6.24
C LYS A 141 3.48 16.91 5.61
N LEU A 142 2.89 17.93 6.23
CA LEU A 142 1.60 18.53 5.83
C LEU A 142 1.75 19.87 5.10
N LYS A 143 2.98 20.38 4.89
CA LYS A 143 3.22 21.77 4.42
C LYS A 143 2.77 22.08 3.00
N LYS A 144 2.54 21.09 2.12
CA LYS A 144 1.89 21.36 0.84
C LYS A 144 0.37 21.47 1.06
N ASN A 145 -0.14 22.69 0.94
CA ASN A 145 -1.57 23.05 0.99
C ASN A 145 -2.33 22.58 -0.26
N VAL A 146 -2.04 21.36 -0.72
CA VAL A 146 -2.59 20.74 -1.91
C VAL A 146 -3.74 19.84 -1.50
N GLU A 147 -4.83 19.96 -2.25
CA GLU A 147 -6.06 19.20 -2.06
C GLU A 147 -6.42 18.54 -3.39
N PHE A 148 -6.82 17.28 -3.33
CA PHE A 148 -7.31 16.53 -4.47
C PHE A 148 -8.26 15.45 -4.00
N ASN A 149 -9.20 15.06 -4.85
CA ASN A 149 -10.22 14.08 -4.55
C ASN A 149 -10.29 13.04 -5.65
N ASN A 150 -10.44 11.77 -5.25
CA ASN A 150 -10.67 10.62 -6.13
C ASN A 150 -9.67 10.48 -7.29
N VAL A 151 -8.39 10.73 -7.04
CA VAL A 151 -7.34 10.43 -8.01
C VAL A 151 -7.16 8.92 -8.05
N GLU A 152 -7.15 8.35 -9.26
CA GLU A 152 -6.95 6.92 -9.45
C GLU A 152 -5.48 6.54 -9.44
N ILE A 153 -5.13 5.54 -8.64
CA ILE A 153 -3.78 4.99 -8.56
C ILE A 153 -3.85 3.49 -8.76
N ILE A 154 -3.15 2.98 -9.79
CA ILE A 154 -3.07 1.54 -10.06
C ILE A 154 -2.55 0.77 -8.85
N GLN A 155 -3.07 -0.43 -8.64
CA GLN A 155 -2.50 -1.38 -7.71
C GLN A 155 -1.71 -2.42 -8.48
N ARG A 156 -0.58 -2.81 -7.90
CA ARG A 156 0.35 -3.78 -8.47
C ARG A 156 -0.32 -5.14 -8.63
N GLU A 157 -1.03 -5.58 -7.59
CA GLU A 157 -1.73 -6.85 -7.57
C GLU A 157 -3.01 -6.78 -8.40
N SER A 158 -3.35 -7.90 -9.02
CA SER A 158 -4.57 -8.07 -9.79
C SER A 158 -4.99 -9.54 -9.72
N THR A 159 -6.23 -9.84 -10.06
CA THR A 159 -6.69 -11.23 -10.18
C THR A 159 -6.69 -11.64 -11.64
N LYS A 160 -7.00 -12.90 -11.94
CA LYS A 160 -7.11 -13.42 -13.30
C LYS A 160 -7.92 -12.53 -14.23
N ASP A 161 -9.09 -12.07 -13.79
CA ASP A 161 -10.06 -11.37 -14.63
C ASP A 161 -10.17 -9.87 -14.33
N TYR A 162 -9.59 -9.39 -13.21
CA TYR A 162 -9.79 -8.02 -12.74
C TYR A 162 -8.48 -7.35 -12.33
N TYR A 163 -8.39 -6.04 -12.54
CA TYR A 163 -7.35 -5.18 -11.98
C TYR A 163 -7.96 -4.03 -11.17
N PHE A 164 -7.16 -3.44 -10.29
CA PHE A 164 -7.65 -2.50 -9.30
C PHE A 164 -6.95 -1.15 -9.40
N LYS A 165 -7.72 -0.07 -9.24
CA LYS A 165 -7.19 1.26 -8.95
C LYS A 165 -7.76 1.73 -7.62
N THR A 166 -6.92 2.16 -6.69
CA THR A 166 -7.38 2.84 -5.48
C THR A 166 -7.77 4.28 -5.82
N LEU A 167 -8.82 4.77 -5.17
CA LEU A 167 -9.23 6.17 -5.21
C LEU A 167 -8.60 6.89 -4.03
N ILE A 168 -7.61 7.74 -4.28
CA ILE A 168 -6.94 8.52 -3.25
C ILE A 168 -7.51 9.94 -3.18
N SER A 169 -7.63 10.45 -1.95
CA SER A 169 -8.01 11.83 -1.69
C SER A 169 -7.13 12.41 -0.58
N LYS A 170 -6.95 13.72 -0.60
CA LYS A 170 -6.22 14.46 0.43
C LYS A 170 -6.88 15.81 0.62
N LYS A 171 -7.25 16.13 1.86
CA LYS A 171 -7.60 17.49 2.26
C LYS A 171 -6.36 18.25 2.73
N LYS A 172 -6.49 19.57 2.75
CA LYS A 172 -5.48 20.46 3.33
C LYS A 172 -5.17 20.06 4.76
N GLY A 173 -3.89 19.90 5.09
CA GLY A 173 -3.46 19.52 6.44
C GLY A 173 -3.72 18.06 6.84
N GLU A 174 -4.23 17.21 5.94
CA GLU A 174 -4.44 15.78 6.22
C GLU A 174 -3.47 14.91 5.40
N PHE A 175 -3.17 13.69 5.85
CA PHE A 175 -2.48 12.70 5.02
C PHE A 175 -3.37 12.21 3.87
N MET A 176 -2.74 11.66 2.83
CA MET A 176 -3.47 11.04 1.72
C MET A 176 -4.18 9.78 2.22
N GLN A 177 -5.45 9.63 1.83
CA GLN A 177 -6.32 8.53 2.23
C GLN A 177 -6.87 7.81 0.99
N VAL A 178 -7.00 6.49 1.08
CA VAL A 178 -7.77 5.68 0.14
C VAL A 178 -9.25 5.75 0.56
N VAL A 179 -10.08 6.32 -0.31
CA VAL A 179 -11.53 6.54 -0.06
C VAL A 179 -12.42 5.55 -0.81
N GLY A 180 -11.83 4.79 -1.73
CA GLY A 180 -12.53 3.76 -2.50
C GLY A 180 -11.59 2.95 -3.40
N ILE A 181 -12.17 1.99 -4.10
CA ILE A 181 -11.49 1.13 -5.07
C ILE A 181 -12.35 1.06 -6.32
N ASN A 182 -11.76 1.34 -7.47
CA ASN A 182 -12.31 1.00 -8.77
C ASN A 182 -11.75 -0.35 -9.23
N ILE A 183 -12.66 -1.25 -9.59
CA ILE A 183 -12.37 -2.60 -10.08
C ILE A 183 -12.71 -2.60 -11.56
N TYR A 184 -11.78 -3.05 -12.39
CA TYR A 184 -11.93 -3.07 -13.84
C TYR A 184 -11.77 -4.49 -14.37
N GLN A 185 -12.47 -4.79 -15.47
CA GLN A 185 -12.32 -6.05 -16.18
C GLN A 185 -11.09 -6.01 -17.10
N LYS A 186 -10.20 -7.00 -16.99
CA LYS A 186 -9.04 -7.13 -17.88
C LYS A 186 -9.42 -7.44 -19.33
N LYS A 187 -10.60 -8.03 -19.55
CA LYS A 187 -11.09 -8.41 -20.88
C LYS A 187 -11.19 -7.21 -21.83
N ASP A 188 -11.63 -6.05 -21.33
CA ASP A 188 -11.94 -4.88 -22.16
C ASP A 188 -11.53 -3.55 -21.54
N GLY A 189 -11.08 -3.52 -20.29
CA GLY A 189 -10.68 -2.32 -19.56
C GLY A 189 -11.85 -1.53 -18.97
N ASN A 190 -13.07 -2.07 -19.01
CA ASN A 190 -14.24 -1.36 -18.50
C ASN A 190 -14.29 -1.39 -16.97
N LEU A 191 -14.76 -0.29 -16.39
CA LEU A 191 -15.05 -0.21 -14.96
C LEU A 191 -16.17 -1.19 -14.62
N PHE A 192 -15.86 -2.19 -13.80
CA PHE A 192 -16.79 -3.21 -13.35
C PHE A 192 -17.58 -2.78 -12.13
N GLN A 193 -16.88 -2.23 -11.13
CA GLN A 193 -17.45 -1.86 -9.85
C GLN A 193 -16.62 -0.79 -9.17
N THR A 194 -17.30 0.11 -8.46
CA THR A 194 -16.67 0.99 -7.47
C THR A 194 -17.10 0.57 -6.06
N ILE A 195 -16.13 0.28 -5.21
CA ILE A 195 -16.33 0.18 -3.76
C ILE A 195 -16.04 1.56 -3.19
N ASN A 196 -17.09 2.28 -2.79
CA ASN A 196 -17.00 3.58 -2.16
C ASN A 196 -17.20 3.46 -0.64
N ASN A 197 -16.78 4.47 0.10
CA ASN A 197 -16.91 4.58 1.56
C ASN A 197 -15.86 3.81 2.39
N LEU A 198 -14.65 3.63 1.86
CA LEU A 198 -13.53 3.23 2.69
C LEU A 198 -13.17 4.38 3.65
N LYS A 199 -13.00 4.07 4.94
CA LYS A 199 -12.69 5.06 5.99
C LYS A 199 -11.47 4.64 6.81
N GLY A 200 -10.55 5.59 6.97
CA GLY A 200 -9.33 5.43 7.75
C GLY A 200 -8.27 4.56 7.08
N TYR A 201 -8.28 4.47 5.75
CA TYR A 201 -7.23 3.78 4.99
C TYR A 201 -6.20 4.83 4.56
N GLY A 202 -5.05 4.89 5.23
CA GLY A 202 -3.90 5.64 4.71
C GLY A 202 -3.42 5.06 3.38
N PHE A 203 -2.90 5.90 2.48
CA PHE A 203 -2.31 5.43 1.23
C PHE A 203 -0.93 4.80 1.47
N LEU A 204 -0.79 3.52 1.10
CA LEU A 204 0.41 2.69 1.29
C LEU A 204 1.25 2.52 0.02
N SER A 205 1.06 3.37 -1.00
CA SER A 205 1.58 3.18 -2.37
C SER A 205 0.73 2.18 -3.20
N PHE A 206 1.30 1.66 -4.29
CA PHE A 206 0.68 0.76 -5.26
C PHE A 206 0.42 -0.65 -4.72
N THR A 207 0.73 -0.91 -3.44
CA THR A 207 0.67 -2.23 -2.80
C THR A 207 -0.38 -2.28 -1.69
N SER A 208 -1.41 -1.44 -1.76
CA SER A 208 -2.49 -1.41 -0.77
C SER A 208 -3.46 -2.58 -0.92
N ILE A 209 -3.55 -3.17 -2.11
CA ILE A 209 -4.39 -4.34 -2.41
C ILE A 209 -3.53 -5.57 -2.64
N ASN A 210 -4.01 -6.72 -2.14
CA ASN A 210 -3.42 -8.03 -2.31
C ASN A 210 -4.46 -9.06 -2.73
N THR A 211 -4.06 -10.04 -3.54
CA THR A 211 -4.93 -11.06 -4.15
C THR A 211 -4.50 -12.50 -3.83
N ASN A 212 -3.51 -12.67 -2.95
CA ASN A 212 -2.87 -13.96 -2.66
C ASN A 212 -3.65 -14.85 -1.68
N GLN A 213 -4.94 -14.61 -1.46
CA GLN A 213 -5.76 -15.35 -0.51
C GLN A 213 -7.13 -15.65 -1.12
N ASP A 214 -7.46 -16.94 -1.24
CA ASP A 214 -8.85 -17.40 -1.42
C ASP A 214 -9.55 -17.30 -0.06
N ALA A 215 -10.30 -16.24 0.14
CA ALA A 215 -10.97 -15.91 1.40
C ALA A 215 -12.41 -16.44 1.44
N ASN A 216 -12.93 -16.96 0.33
CA ASN A 216 -14.28 -17.52 0.25
C ASN A 216 -14.28 -19.06 0.08
N PHE A 217 -13.12 -19.66 -0.16
CA PHE A 217 -12.89 -21.09 -0.32
C PHE A 217 -13.62 -21.69 -1.54
N ASP A 218 -13.66 -20.95 -2.65
CA ASP A 218 -14.20 -21.41 -3.94
C ASP A 218 -13.13 -21.67 -5.01
N GLU A 219 -11.85 -21.54 -4.65
CA GLU A 219 -10.68 -21.79 -5.49
C GLU A 219 -10.59 -20.89 -6.72
N LYS A 220 -11.36 -19.78 -6.75
CA LYS A 220 -11.28 -18.81 -7.83
C LYS A 220 -10.35 -17.67 -7.47
N ASP A 221 -9.58 -17.26 -8.47
CA ASP A 221 -8.74 -16.06 -8.41
C ASP A 221 -9.59 -14.81 -8.66
N ASN A 222 -10.42 -14.47 -7.67
CA ASN A 222 -11.31 -13.31 -7.68
C ASN A 222 -11.58 -12.79 -6.26
N ASP A 223 -10.66 -13.05 -5.34
CA ASP A 223 -10.66 -12.57 -3.98
C ASP A 223 -9.53 -11.56 -3.80
N PHE A 224 -9.77 -10.57 -2.93
CA PHE A 224 -8.72 -9.61 -2.58
C PHE A 224 -8.93 -9.08 -1.17
N TYR A 225 -7.87 -8.54 -0.59
CA TYR A 225 -7.97 -7.71 0.60
C TYR A 225 -7.25 -6.38 0.39
N ILE A 226 -7.75 -5.37 1.10
CA ILE A 226 -7.11 -4.06 1.18
C ILE A 226 -6.56 -3.86 2.58
N SER A 227 -5.29 -3.47 2.63
CA SER A 227 -4.55 -3.18 3.84
C SER A 227 -4.80 -1.74 4.30
N LYS A 228 -5.11 -1.59 5.58
CA LYS A 228 -5.39 -0.32 6.26
C LYS A 228 -4.26 0.01 7.22
N THR A 229 -3.82 1.26 7.21
CA THR A 229 -2.86 1.81 8.19
C THR A 229 -3.39 3.11 8.78
N THR A 230 -2.98 3.44 10.02
CA THR A 230 -3.19 4.76 10.66
C THR A 230 -2.32 5.84 10.02
N ASP A 231 -1.05 5.52 9.74
CA ASP A 231 -0.04 6.44 9.24
C ASP A 231 0.68 5.89 7.99
N SER A 232 1.21 6.79 7.16
CA SER A 232 1.80 6.44 5.85
C SER A 232 3.02 5.52 5.95
N ILE A 233 3.09 4.57 5.01
CA ILE A 233 4.24 3.84 4.43
C ILE A 233 5.12 2.99 5.38
N ASN A 234 5.27 3.33 6.67
CA ASN A 234 6.21 2.65 7.57
C ASN A 234 5.63 2.22 8.93
N ASP A 235 4.32 2.31 9.13
CA ASP A 235 3.70 1.86 10.38
C ASP A 235 3.43 0.35 10.31
N GLY A 236 3.97 -0.43 11.25
CA GLY A 236 3.82 -1.89 11.32
C GLY A 236 2.39 -2.36 11.60
N ASN A 237 1.53 -1.41 11.91
CA ASN A 237 0.14 -1.58 12.26
C ASN A 237 -0.74 -1.61 11.01
N ILE A 238 -0.88 -2.79 10.40
CA ILE A 238 -1.72 -3.01 9.21
C ILE A 238 -2.98 -3.81 9.60
N LEU A 239 -4.14 -3.39 9.08
CA LEU A 239 -5.41 -4.12 9.19
C LEU A 239 -5.94 -4.48 7.82
N ASP A 240 -6.19 -5.76 7.58
CA ASP A 240 -6.73 -6.19 6.29
C ASP A 240 -8.24 -6.29 6.33
N ALA A 241 -8.89 -5.96 5.21
CA ALA A 241 -10.32 -6.16 5.00
C ALA A 241 -10.56 -6.95 3.72
N TYR A 242 -11.26 -8.09 3.84
CA TYR A 242 -11.38 -9.09 2.79
C TYR A 242 -12.67 -8.95 1.97
N TYR A 243 -12.53 -9.10 0.67
CA TYR A 243 -13.58 -9.01 -0.33
C TYR A 243 -13.49 -10.20 -1.30
N SER A 244 -14.65 -10.63 -1.79
CA SER A 244 -14.75 -11.72 -2.75
C SER A 244 -15.83 -11.44 -3.77
N TYR A 245 -15.69 -12.02 -4.96
CA TYR A 245 -16.72 -11.95 -5.97
C TYR A 245 -17.90 -12.87 -5.63
N ASP A 246 -19.09 -12.29 -5.43
CA ASP A 246 -20.32 -13.04 -5.24
C ASP A 246 -21.09 -13.17 -6.56
N ASN A 247 -21.14 -14.39 -7.09
CA ASN A 247 -21.85 -14.69 -8.35
C ASN A 247 -23.35 -14.34 -8.29
N ASN A 248 -23.97 -14.37 -7.11
CA ASN A 248 -25.39 -14.09 -6.97
C ASN A 248 -25.70 -12.60 -7.15
N SER A 249 -24.88 -11.73 -6.55
CA SER A 249 -25.01 -10.28 -6.70
C SER A 249 -24.28 -9.74 -7.93
N GLY A 250 -23.40 -10.53 -8.55
CA GLY A 250 -22.57 -10.12 -9.68
C GLY A 250 -21.57 -9.02 -9.31
N LYS A 251 -21.12 -8.98 -8.05
CA LYS A 251 -20.27 -7.91 -7.50
C LYS A 251 -19.30 -8.47 -6.45
N PHE A 252 -18.22 -7.76 -6.24
CA PHE A 252 -17.36 -7.94 -5.08
C PHE A 252 -18.07 -7.45 -3.82
N VAL A 253 -18.08 -8.27 -2.78
CA VAL A 253 -18.74 -8.01 -1.50
C VAL A 253 -17.75 -8.11 -0.35
N TYR A 254 -17.91 -7.23 0.64
CA TYR A 254 -17.16 -7.34 1.90
C TYR A 254 -17.58 -8.60 2.66
N LEU A 255 -16.61 -9.43 3.03
CA LEU A 255 -16.85 -10.72 3.65
C LEU A 255 -17.20 -10.65 5.14
N ASN A 256 -17.29 -9.45 5.73
CA ASN A 256 -17.43 -9.28 7.18
C ASN A 256 -16.23 -9.85 7.97
N LEU A 257 -15.04 -9.77 7.37
CA LEU A 257 -13.79 -10.21 7.98
C LEU A 257 -12.74 -9.11 7.85
N SER A 258 -12.21 -8.67 8.99
CA SER A 258 -11.09 -7.74 9.05
C SER A 258 -10.25 -7.95 10.31
N GLY A 259 -8.94 -7.71 10.19
CA GLY A 259 -7.98 -7.90 11.27
C GLY A 259 -6.53 -7.89 10.79
N ARG A 260 -5.59 -7.81 11.74
CA ARG A 260 -4.14 -7.82 11.46
C ARG A 260 -3.58 -9.23 11.30
N PHE A 261 -4.00 -10.15 12.17
CA PHE A 261 -3.49 -11.53 12.19
C PHE A 261 -4.64 -12.47 11.92
N ILE A 262 -4.80 -12.87 10.65
CA ILE A 262 -5.86 -13.78 10.21
C ILE A 262 -5.21 -14.99 9.54
N THR A 263 -5.57 -16.18 10.02
CA THR A 263 -5.15 -17.45 9.45
C THR A 263 -6.38 -18.16 8.88
N PHE A 264 -6.30 -18.60 7.62
CA PHE A 264 -7.37 -19.33 6.94
C PHE A 264 -7.13 -20.84 7.03
N ASP A 265 -8.18 -21.60 7.29
CA ASP A 265 -8.22 -23.06 7.24
C ASP A 265 -9.22 -23.46 6.14
N SER A 266 -8.69 -23.80 4.96
CA SER A 266 -9.50 -24.12 3.78
C SER A 266 -10.29 -25.42 3.93
N GLU A 267 -9.77 -26.40 4.69
CA GLU A 267 -10.46 -27.67 4.92
C GLU A 267 -11.73 -27.45 5.75
N LYS A 268 -11.62 -26.65 6.81
CA LYS A 268 -12.76 -26.33 7.69
C LYS A 268 -13.58 -25.14 7.20
N LYS A 269 -13.09 -24.41 6.18
CA LYS A 269 -13.66 -23.15 5.69
C LYS A 269 -13.81 -22.11 6.80
N THR A 270 -12.81 -22.04 7.67
CA THR A 270 -12.78 -21.15 8.83
C THR A 270 -11.64 -20.15 8.72
N ALA A 271 -11.76 -19.03 9.43
CA ALA A 271 -10.67 -18.08 9.63
C ALA A 271 -10.49 -17.84 11.14
N GLU A 272 -9.26 -17.90 11.62
CA GLU A 272 -8.91 -17.53 13.00
C GLU A 272 -8.28 -16.14 12.99
N LYS A 273 -8.86 -15.21 13.76
CA LYS A 273 -8.30 -13.88 13.97
C LYS A 273 -7.70 -13.77 15.36
N VAL A 274 -6.46 -13.30 15.45
CA VAL A 274 -5.79 -12.94 16.71
C VAL A 274 -5.71 -11.43 16.83
N LYS A 275 -6.13 -10.91 17.99
CA LYS A 275 -6.02 -9.51 18.37
C LYS A 275 -5.31 -9.38 19.71
N TYR A 276 -4.27 -8.57 19.75
CA TYR A 276 -3.57 -8.22 20.98
C TYR A 276 -4.13 -6.91 21.52
N CYS A 277 -4.55 -6.91 22.78
CA CYS A 277 -5.18 -5.78 23.45
C CYS A 277 -4.34 -5.43 24.69
N PRO A 278 -3.53 -4.37 24.64
CA PRO A 278 -2.83 -3.86 25.81
C PRO A 278 -3.85 -3.48 26.88
N LYS A 279 -3.74 -4.06 28.08
CA LYS A 279 -4.62 -3.74 29.21
C LYS A 279 -3.97 -2.72 30.15
N ASP A 280 -2.68 -2.91 30.41
CA ASP A 280 -1.79 -2.01 31.12
C ASP A 280 -0.33 -2.32 30.71
N TYR A 281 0.64 -1.60 31.27
CA TYR A 281 2.07 -1.74 30.92
C TYR A 281 2.59 -3.18 31.06
N PHE A 282 2.02 -3.97 31.99
CA PHE A 282 2.49 -5.32 32.28
C PHE A 282 1.54 -6.39 31.77
N ASN A 283 0.32 -6.08 31.34
CA ASN A 283 -0.69 -7.08 31.00
C ASN A 283 -1.31 -6.82 29.63
N ARG A 284 -1.45 -7.90 28.86
CA ARG A 284 -2.21 -7.90 27.61
C ARG A 284 -3.26 -9.00 27.60
N VAL A 285 -4.35 -8.73 26.91
CA VAL A 285 -5.36 -9.73 26.56
C VAL A 285 -5.17 -10.08 25.10
N ILE A 286 -5.06 -11.37 24.80
CA ILE A 286 -5.09 -11.89 23.43
C ILE A 286 -6.48 -12.44 23.19
N LEU A 287 -7.22 -11.79 22.28
CA LEU A 287 -8.51 -12.26 21.79
C LEU A 287 -8.29 -13.10 20.53
N THR A 288 -8.72 -14.35 20.57
CA THR A 288 -8.76 -15.23 19.40
C THR A 288 -10.22 -15.50 19.03
N ASP A 289 -10.63 -15.01 17.87
CA ASP A 289 -11.97 -15.25 17.32
C ASP A 289 -11.89 -16.28 16.19
N LEU A 290 -12.71 -17.33 16.27
CA LEU A 290 -12.90 -18.27 15.17
C LEU A 290 -14.14 -17.87 14.37
N TYR A 291 -13.96 -17.66 13.06
CA TYR A 291 -15.01 -17.34 12.13
C TYR A 291 -15.29 -18.53 11.19
N GLN A 292 -16.55 -18.75 10.86
CA GLN A 292 -16.97 -19.66 9.81
C GLN A 292 -17.41 -18.86 8.59
N TYR A 293 -16.94 -19.24 7.41
CA TYR A 293 -17.55 -18.77 6.17
C TYR A 293 -18.87 -19.50 5.93
N THR A 294 -19.95 -18.75 5.74
CA THR A 294 -21.32 -19.29 5.72
C THR A 294 -21.92 -19.22 4.32
N ASP A 295 -23.04 -19.93 4.10
CA ASP A 295 -23.81 -19.89 2.85
C ASP A 295 -24.31 -18.48 2.49
N LYS A 296 -24.35 -17.56 3.46
CA LYS A 296 -24.65 -16.13 3.26
C LYS A 296 -23.49 -15.35 2.64
N LYS A 297 -22.42 -16.03 2.21
CA LYS A 297 -21.22 -15.44 1.58
C LYS A 297 -20.50 -14.43 2.46
N LYS A 298 -20.53 -14.68 3.78
CA LYS A 298 -19.93 -13.83 4.81
C LYS A 298 -19.44 -14.68 5.97
N TYR A 299 -18.45 -14.14 6.69
CA TYR A 299 -17.95 -14.69 7.93
C TYR A 299 -18.87 -14.36 9.12
N THR A 300 -19.11 -15.38 9.95
CA THR A 300 -19.81 -15.27 11.24
C THR A 300 -18.92 -15.82 12.34
N ILE A 301 -18.86 -15.12 13.48
CA ILE A 301 -18.09 -15.57 14.65
C ILE A 301 -18.75 -16.82 15.24
N LEU A 302 -18.00 -17.91 15.35
CA LEU A 302 -18.40 -19.13 16.04
C LEU A 302 -18.08 -19.07 17.52
N ASN A 303 -16.84 -18.70 17.86
CA ASN A 303 -16.37 -18.64 19.24
C ASN A 303 -15.29 -17.55 19.42
N SER A 304 -15.08 -17.17 20.67
CA SER A 304 -14.04 -16.25 21.10
C SER A 304 -13.33 -16.81 22.34
N LYS A 305 -12.00 -16.90 22.29
CA LYS A 305 -11.14 -17.27 23.43
C LYS A 305 -10.27 -16.10 23.82
N CYS A 306 -10.01 -15.95 25.12
CA CYS A 306 -9.15 -14.93 25.67
C CYS A 306 -8.00 -15.58 26.42
N LYS A 307 -6.78 -15.13 26.12
CA LYS A 307 -5.59 -15.39 26.94
C LYS A 307 -5.17 -14.11 27.63
N VAL A 308 -4.84 -14.19 28.91
CA VAL A 308 -4.24 -13.08 29.65
C VAL A 308 -2.79 -13.40 29.86
N GLU A 309 -1.92 -12.51 29.40
CA GLU A 309 -0.47 -12.64 29.53
C GLU A 309 0.08 -11.46 30.33
N ASN A 310 1.15 -11.73 31.09
CA ASN A 310 1.86 -10.73 31.86
C ASN A 310 3.33 -10.63 31.40
N LYS A 311 3.78 -9.42 31.06
CA LYS A 311 5.16 -9.09 30.69
C LYS A 311 6.05 -9.30 31.93
N SER A 312 6.85 -10.36 31.92
CA SER A 312 7.96 -10.54 32.87
C SER A 312 9.23 -9.86 32.36
N LYS A 313 10.33 -9.90 33.12
CA LYS A 313 11.61 -9.27 32.74
C LYS A 313 12.22 -9.83 31.44
N VAL A 314 11.79 -11.00 30.97
CA VAL A 314 12.41 -11.70 29.83
C VAL A 314 11.38 -12.14 28.77
N ASP A 315 10.13 -12.41 29.14
CA ASP A 315 9.07 -12.83 28.21
C ASP A 315 7.66 -12.61 28.76
N TYR A 316 6.63 -12.75 27.94
CA TYR A 316 5.23 -12.80 28.35
C TYR A 316 4.88 -14.17 28.94
N LYS A 317 4.43 -14.19 30.20
CA LYS A 317 3.93 -15.41 30.85
C LYS A 317 2.42 -15.50 30.73
N LEU A 318 1.93 -16.62 30.17
CA LEU A 318 0.50 -16.94 30.16
C LEU A 318 -0.01 -17.10 31.60
N LEU A 319 -0.97 -16.28 31.98
CA LEU A 319 -1.64 -16.34 33.28
C LEU A 319 -2.91 -17.18 33.22
N LEU A 320 -3.67 -17.05 32.13
CA LEU A 320 -5.00 -17.64 32.01
C LEU A 320 -5.38 -17.83 30.54
N SER A 321 -6.06 -18.93 30.21
CA SER A 321 -6.67 -19.17 28.90
C SER A 321 -8.08 -19.71 29.10
N ARG A 322 -9.09 -19.01 28.59
CA ARG A 322 -10.51 -19.35 28.78
C ARG A 322 -11.40 -18.69 27.75
N GLN A 323 -12.69 -18.99 27.77
CA GLN A 323 -13.68 -18.20 27.03
C GLN A 323 -13.69 -16.75 27.54
N CYS A 324 -13.72 -15.78 26.62
CA CYS A 324 -13.73 -14.37 26.98
C CYS A 324 -14.96 -14.00 27.82
N THR A 325 -14.77 -13.19 28.85
CA THR A 325 -15.90 -12.49 29.46
C THR A 325 -16.41 -11.40 28.53
N LYS A 326 -17.67 -11.00 28.68
CA LYS A 326 -18.25 -9.87 27.95
C LYS A 326 -17.43 -8.58 28.12
N LYS A 327 -16.88 -8.34 29.32
CA LYS A 327 -16.04 -7.17 29.63
C LYS A 327 -14.71 -7.19 28.87
N GLU A 328 -13.99 -8.31 28.88
CA GLU A 328 -12.72 -8.45 28.15
C GLU A 328 -12.93 -8.34 26.65
N ARG A 329 -13.98 -8.97 26.12
CA ARG A 329 -14.31 -8.87 24.70
C ARG A 329 -14.62 -7.44 24.30
N ASN A 330 -15.47 -6.74 25.05
CA ASN A 330 -15.80 -5.34 24.75
C ASN A 330 -14.57 -4.43 24.85
N PHE A 331 -13.70 -4.65 25.85
CA PHE A 331 -12.44 -3.93 25.97
C PHE A 331 -11.57 -4.14 24.73
N CYS A 332 -11.32 -5.40 24.36
CA CYS A 332 -10.53 -5.76 23.19
C CYS A 332 -11.12 -5.21 21.89
N MET A 333 -12.44 -5.31 21.69
CA MET A 333 -13.08 -4.80 20.47
C MET A 333 -12.89 -3.30 20.29
N ASN A 334 -12.85 -2.54 21.39
CA ASN A 334 -12.66 -1.09 21.39
C ASN A 334 -11.18 -0.68 21.38
N ALA A 335 -10.26 -1.58 21.75
CA ALA A 335 -8.83 -1.31 21.65
C ALA A 335 -8.42 -1.19 20.17
N SER A 336 -7.59 -0.19 19.86
CA SER A 336 -7.03 -0.05 18.51
C SER A 336 -6.12 -1.23 18.22
N GLU A 337 -6.33 -1.90 17.09
CA GLU A 337 -5.38 -2.90 16.56
C GLU A 337 -4.14 -2.23 15.95
N LEU A 338 -4.21 -0.91 15.78
CA LEU A 338 -3.19 -0.11 15.12
C LEU A 338 -2.22 0.57 16.11
N LEU A 339 -2.32 0.28 17.41
CA LEU A 339 -1.47 0.87 18.46
C LEU A 339 -0.76 -0.21 19.28
N ILE A 340 -0.62 -1.42 18.75
CA ILE A 340 -0.11 -2.56 19.53
C ILE A 340 1.38 -2.38 19.87
N ASP A 341 2.15 -1.83 18.93
CA ASP A 341 3.60 -1.78 19.03
C ASP A 341 4.07 -0.71 20.05
N ASP A 342 3.27 0.34 20.30
CA ASP A 342 3.50 1.35 21.36
C ASP A 342 3.53 0.76 22.78
N TYR A 343 3.04 -0.47 22.97
CA TYR A 343 3.02 -1.17 24.25
C TYR A 343 3.91 -2.43 24.28
N LEU A 344 4.51 -2.80 23.16
CA LEU A 344 5.37 -3.99 23.08
C LEU A 344 6.83 -3.68 23.42
N ASP A 345 7.31 -2.46 23.15
CA ASP A 345 8.66 -2.01 23.47
C ASP A 345 8.84 -1.70 24.97
#